data_AF-A0A955BH53-F1
#
_entry.id   AF-A0A955BH53-F1
#
_cell.length_a   1.000
_cell.length_b   1.000
_cell.length_c   1.000
_cell.angle_alpha   90.00
_cell.angle_beta   90.00
_cell.angle_gamma   90.00
#
_symmetry.space_group_name_H-M   'P 1'
#
loop_
_entity.id
_entity.type
_entity.pdbx_description
1 polymer ?
#
loop_
_entity_poly.entity_id
_entity_poly.type
_entity_poly.pdbx_seq_one_letter_code
_entity_poly.pdbx_strand_id
1 'polypeptide(L)'
;MSESTESANRPVAVQCRQVTKVFGQGHTEVRALRGIDLTVYTGELTLLMGPSGCGKTTLLSVIAGILEATEGEIQVLGNELQRMSAAKKTLFRQRQLGFVFQQY
;
A
#
# COMPACT_ATOMS: atom_id res chain seq x y z
N MET A 1 1.33 14.61 -33.58
CA MET A 1 0.83 14.79 -32.21
C MET A 1 1.60 13.81 -31.36
N SER A 2 2.64 14.30 -30.71
CA SER A 2 3.63 13.49 -29.99
C SER A 2 3.40 13.75 -28.51
N GLU A 3 2.83 12.79 -27.80
CA GLU A 3 2.79 12.82 -26.34
C GLU A 3 4.22 12.66 -25.82
N SER A 4 4.82 13.80 -25.48
CA SER A 4 6.17 13.89 -24.94
C SER A 4 6.24 13.20 -23.58
N THR A 5 7.14 12.23 -23.49
CA THR A 5 7.59 11.49 -22.31
C THR A 5 7.87 12.38 -21.10
N GLU A 6 6.91 12.53 -20.19
CA GLU A 6 7.07 13.26 -18.90
C GLU A 6 7.21 12.30 -17.70
N SER A 7 7.89 11.17 -17.89
CA SER A 7 7.97 10.08 -16.89
C SER A 7 9.28 10.03 -16.09
N ALA A 8 10.25 10.92 -16.31
CA ALA A 8 11.63 10.67 -15.87
C ALA A 8 12.02 11.21 -14.47
N ASN A 9 11.18 11.93 -13.73
CA ASN A 9 11.57 12.40 -12.38
C ASN A 9 10.43 12.67 -11.39
N ARG A 10 9.32 11.92 -11.47
CA ARG A 10 8.25 12.07 -10.47
C ARG A 10 8.63 11.33 -9.18
N PRO A 11 8.62 11.98 -8.01
CA PRO A 11 8.91 11.30 -6.75
C PRO A 11 7.93 10.16 -6.49
N VAL A 12 8.44 8.99 -6.08
CA VAL A 12 7.60 7.85 -5.75
C VAL A 12 6.82 8.13 -4.46
N ALA A 13 5.49 8.03 -4.53
CA ALA A 13 4.61 8.20 -3.39
C ALA A 13 4.38 6.87 -2.64
N VAL A 14 4.19 5.78 -3.37
CA VAL A 14 4.04 4.43 -2.81
C VAL A 14 4.87 3.45 -3.62
N GLN A 15 5.64 2.62 -2.93
CA GLN A 15 6.33 1.46 -3.51
C GLN A 15 6.01 0.22 -2.69
N CYS A 16 5.43 -0.77 -3.33
CA CYS A 16 5.33 -2.15 -2.84
C CYS A 16 6.29 -3.01 -3.64
N ARG A 17 7.04 -3.87 -2.95
CA ARG A 17 7.88 -4.91 -3.57
C ARG A 17 7.55 -6.26 -2.95
N GLN A 18 7.06 -7.17 -3.77
CA GLN A 18 6.72 -8.55 -3.39
C GLN A 18 5.86 -8.63 -2.12
N VAL A 19 4.91 -7.70 -1.95
CA VAL A 19 4.15 -7.60 -0.71
C VAL A 19 3.15 -8.75 -0.59
N THR A 20 3.26 -9.52 0.49
CA THR A 20 2.32 -10.59 0.82
C THR A 20 1.55 -10.25 2.09
N LYS A 21 0.34 -10.80 2.21
CA LYS A 21 -0.45 -10.73 3.43
C LYS A 21 -1.23 -12.01 3.59
N VAL A 22 -0.95 -12.68 4.69
CA VAL A 22 -1.58 -13.91 5.11
C VAL A 22 -2.28 -13.67 6.45
N PHE A 23 -3.50 -14.16 6.57
CA PHE A 23 -4.28 -14.18 7.81
C PHE A 23 -4.50 -15.63 8.26
N GLY A 24 -4.61 -15.85 9.57
CA GLY A 24 -4.77 -17.19 10.13
C GLY A 24 -3.49 -18.02 10.06
N GLN A 25 -3.61 -19.31 10.38
CA GLN A 25 -2.52 -20.29 10.39
C GLN A 25 -3.06 -21.69 10.06
N GLY A 26 -2.21 -22.56 9.50
CA GLY A 26 -2.59 -23.95 9.21
C GLY A 26 -3.77 -24.03 8.23
N HIS A 27 -4.79 -24.82 8.57
CA HIS A 27 -5.95 -25.05 7.70
C HIS A 27 -6.87 -23.83 7.52
N THR A 28 -6.72 -22.78 8.34
CA THR A 28 -7.50 -21.53 8.21
C THR A 28 -6.72 -20.41 7.55
N GLU A 29 -5.56 -20.72 6.96
CA GLU A 29 -4.72 -19.76 6.25
C GLU A 29 -5.45 -19.14 5.06
N VAL A 30 -5.51 -17.80 5.02
CA VAL A 30 -6.04 -17.03 3.89
C VAL A 30 -4.98 -16.07 3.38
N ARG A 31 -4.53 -16.30 2.14
CA ARG A 31 -3.59 -15.42 1.43
C ARG A 31 -4.33 -14.29 0.73
N ALA A 32 -4.43 -13.16 1.42
CA ALA A 32 -5.11 -11.96 0.94
C ALA A 32 -4.29 -11.17 -0.09
N LEU A 33 -2.96 -11.09 0.07
CA LEU A 33 -2.05 -10.52 -0.94
C LEU A 33 -0.99 -11.56 -1.31
N ARG A 34 -0.70 -11.66 -2.61
CA ARG A 34 0.10 -12.75 -3.20
C ARG A 34 1.33 -12.23 -3.95
N GLY A 35 2.14 -11.40 -3.30
CA GLY A 35 3.37 -10.86 -3.90
C GLY A 35 3.07 -9.69 -4.82
N ILE A 36 2.54 -8.60 -4.25
CA ILE A 36 2.15 -7.41 -5.01
C ILE A 36 3.36 -6.51 -5.22
N ASP A 37 3.64 -6.20 -6.49
CA ASP A 37 4.51 -5.11 -6.91
C ASP A 37 3.64 -3.95 -7.41
N LEU A 38 3.85 -2.77 -6.86
CA LEU A 38 3.11 -1.56 -7.20
C LEU A 38 3.99 -0.34 -6.99
N THR A 39 3.99 0.56 -7.96
CA THR A 39 4.59 1.90 -7.83
C THR A 39 3.53 2.93 -8.17
N VAL A 40 3.33 3.89 -7.27
CA VAL A 40 2.46 5.05 -7.49
C VAL A 40 3.29 6.30 -7.31
N TYR A 41 3.18 7.24 -8.24
CA TYR A 41 3.96 8.47 -8.22
C TYR A 41 3.20 9.61 -7.53
N THR A 42 3.95 10.57 -6.99
CA THR A 42 3.37 11.78 -6.39
C THR A 42 2.57 12.55 -7.44
N GLY A 43 1.36 12.97 -7.06
CA GLY A 43 0.44 13.69 -7.95
C GLY A 43 -0.36 12.80 -8.89
N GLU A 44 -0.18 11.48 -8.83
CA GLU A 44 -0.94 10.52 -9.61
C GLU A 44 -2.28 10.17 -8.94
N LEU A 45 -3.35 10.11 -9.74
CA LEU A 45 -4.63 9.53 -9.34
C LEU A 45 -4.70 8.09 -9.84
N THR A 46 -4.54 7.14 -8.92
CA THR A 46 -4.59 5.71 -9.23
C THR A 46 -5.91 5.09 -8.77
N LEU A 47 -6.57 4.34 -9.65
CA LEU A 47 -7.80 3.60 -9.33
C LEU A 47 -7.51 2.11 -9.18
N LEU A 48 -7.84 1.54 -8.01
CA LEU A 48 -7.72 0.11 -7.74
C LEU A 48 -9.07 -0.60 -7.90
N MET A 49 -9.21 -1.38 -8.97
CA MET A 49 -10.45 -2.13 -9.28
C MET A 49 -10.28 -3.64 -9.12
N GLY A 50 -11.39 -4.34 -8.84
CA GLY A 50 -11.43 -5.79 -8.80
C GLY A 50 -12.63 -6.34 -8.00
N PRO A 51 -12.93 -7.64 -8.10
CA PRO A 51 -14.06 -8.27 -7.41
C PRO A 51 -14.03 -8.11 -5.89
N SER A 52 -15.16 -8.30 -5.21
CA SER A 52 -15.16 -8.38 -3.74
C SER A 52 -14.25 -9.52 -3.27
N GLY A 53 -13.52 -9.30 -2.18
CA GLY A 53 -12.61 -10.30 -1.61
C GLY A 53 -11.25 -10.47 -2.30
N CYS A 54 -10.94 -9.76 -3.40
CA CYS A 54 -9.64 -9.91 -4.07
C CYS A 54 -8.45 -9.25 -3.35
N GLY A 55 -8.66 -8.65 -2.18
CA GLY A 55 -7.58 -8.07 -1.36
C GLY A 55 -7.37 -6.56 -1.47
N LYS A 56 -8.22 -5.82 -2.21
CA LYS A 56 -8.07 -4.34 -2.36
C LYS A 56 -7.98 -3.59 -1.04
N THR A 57 -8.95 -3.82 -0.15
CA THR A 57 -8.98 -3.19 1.17
C THR A 57 -7.75 -3.60 1.98
N THR A 58 -7.34 -4.87 1.89
CA THR A 58 -6.10 -5.35 2.53
C THR A 58 -4.87 -4.61 2.02
N LEU A 59 -4.72 -4.43 0.70
CA LEU A 59 -3.61 -3.69 0.10
C LEU A 59 -3.60 -2.24 0.58
N LEU A 60 -4.74 -1.56 0.52
CA LEU A 60 -4.88 -0.18 1.00
C LEU A 60 -4.54 -0.06 2.49
N SER A 61 -5.02 -0.98 3.34
CA SER A 61 -4.71 -0.99 4.77
C SER A 61 -3.23 -1.27 5.06
N VAL A 62 -2.57 -2.05 4.23
CA VAL A 62 -1.14 -2.34 4.35
C VAL A 62 -0.30 -1.13 3.92
N ILE A 63 -0.62 -0.48 2.79
CA ILE A 63 -0.01 0.79 2.36
C ILE A 63 -0.25 1.90 3.40
N ALA A 64 -1.42 1.90 4.03
CA ALA A 64 -1.76 2.83 5.09
C ALA A 64 -0.97 2.63 6.39
N GLY A 65 -0.23 1.53 6.53
CA GLY A 65 0.39 1.14 7.79
C GLY A 65 -0.62 0.86 8.90
N ILE A 66 -1.86 0.48 8.55
CA ILE A 66 -2.89 -0.01 9.49
C ILE A 66 -2.69 -1.50 9.73
N LEU A 67 -2.39 -2.25 8.66
CA LEU A 67 -2.00 -3.64 8.71
C LEU A 67 -0.51 -3.79 8.39
N GLU A 68 0.15 -4.74 9.03
CA GLU A 68 1.49 -5.15 8.65
C GLU A 68 1.44 -6.19 7.55
N ALA A 69 2.30 -6.07 6.54
CA ALA A 69 2.54 -7.13 5.57
C ALA A 69 3.13 -8.37 6.26
N THR A 70 2.86 -9.55 5.70
CA THR A 70 3.51 -10.78 6.16
C THR A 70 4.95 -10.83 5.64
N GLU A 71 5.16 -10.51 4.36
CA GLU A 71 6.47 -10.41 3.73
C GLU A 71 6.48 -9.27 2.69
N GLY A 72 7.65 -9.00 2.12
CA GLY A 72 7.89 -7.95 1.13
C GLY A 72 8.28 -6.62 1.77
N GLU A 73 8.33 -5.56 0.98
CA GLU A 73 8.75 -4.22 1.43
C GLU A 73 7.73 -3.15 1.01
N ILE A 74 7.47 -2.21 1.92
CA ILE A 74 6.55 -1.08 1.66
C ILE A 74 7.21 0.22 2.04
N GLN A 75 7.29 1.12 1.06
CA GLN A 75 7.72 2.49 1.24
C GLN A 75 6.58 3.45 0.87
N VAL A 76 6.30 4.42 1.72
CA VAL A 76 5.30 5.46 1.46
C VAL A 76 5.90 6.83 1.75
N LEU A 77 5.90 7.72 0.76
CA LEU A 77 6.48 9.06 0.84
C LEU A 77 7.92 9.03 1.39
N GLY A 78 8.73 8.11 0.88
CA GLY A 78 10.12 7.89 1.32
C GLY A 78 10.29 7.10 2.63
N ASN A 79 9.21 6.80 3.36
CA ASN A 79 9.25 6.12 4.64
C ASN A 79 9.03 4.61 4.54
N GLU A 80 9.96 3.82 5.06
CA GLU A 80 9.79 2.36 5.16
C GLU A 80 8.93 2.00 6.37
N LEU A 81 7.71 1.51 6.11
CA LEU A 81 6.72 1.32 7.17
C LEU A 81 7.10 0.21 8.15
N GLN A 82 7.73 -0.86 7.68
CA GLN A 82 8.08 -2.01 8.52
C GLN A 82 9.16 -1.71 9.55
N ARG A 83 10.00 -0.69 9.30
CA ARG A 83 11.05 -0.26 10.24
C ARG A 83 10.56 0.75 11.28
N MET A 84 9.31 1.19 11.19
CA MET A 84 8.72 2.11 12.17
C MET A 84 8.17 1.37 13.39
N SER A 85 8.41 1.94 14.58
CA SER A 85 7.68 1.53 15.78
C SER A 85 6.18 1.85 15.65
N ALA A 86 5.33 1.19 16.44
CA ALA A 86 3.89 1.46 16.45
C ALA A 86 3.56 2.95 16.67
N ALA A 87 4.26 3.62 17.59
CA ALA A 87 4.09 5.05 17.84
C ALA A 87 4.46 5.92 16.61
N LYS A 88 5.57 5.57 15.93
CA LYS A 88 5.97 6.26 14.69
C LYS A 88 4.96 6.04 13.57
N LYS A 89 4.41 4.83 13.42
CA LYS A 89 3.33 4.55 12.46
C LYS A 89 2.08 5.39 12.73
N THR A 90 1.70 5.55 13.99
CA THR A 90 0.55 6.40 14.37
C THR A 90 0.77 7.86 13.99
N LEU A 91 1.94 8.44 14.30
CA LEU A 91 2.27 9.82 13.92
C LEU A 91 2.37 9.99 12.41
N PHE A 92 2.94 9.01 11.71
CA PHE A 92 3.00 8.99 10.25
C PHE A 92 1.59 9.06 9.63
N ARG A 93 0.69 8.17 10.05
CA ARG A 93 -0.71 8.18 9.59
C ARG A 93 -1.39 9.51 9.88
N GLN A 94 -1.23 10.05 11.08
CA GLN A 94 -1.84 11.31 11.48
C GLN A 94 -1.39 12.50 10.62
N ARG A 95 -0.13 12.52 10.18
CA ARG A 95 0.47 13.69 9.51
C ARG A 95 0.50 13.60 7.99
N GLN A 96 0.53 12.38 7.44
CA GLN A 96 0.84 12.17 6.03
C GLN A 96 -0.23 11.40 5.27
N LEU A 97 -1.20 10.78 5.94
CA LEU A 97 -2.23 9.97 5.30
C LEU A 97 -3.65 10.45 5.66
N GLY A 98 -4.47 10.66 4.63
CA GLY A 98 -5.91 10.88 4.77
C GLY A 98 -6.70 9.63 4.37
N PHE A 99 -7.78 9.34 5.10
CA PHE A 99 -8.70 8.26 4.78
C PHE A 99 -10.11 8.79 4.60
N VAL A 100 -10.76 8.32 3.54
CA VAL A 100 -12.19 8.50 3.32
C VAL A 100 -12.78 7.12 3.14
N PHE A 101 -13.74 6.77 4.00
CA PHE A 101 -14.43 5.48 3.95
C PHE A 101 -15.77 5.64 3.24
N GLN A 102 -16.23 4.55 2.61
CA GLN A 102 -17.49 4.56 1.87
C GLN A 102 -18.72 4.69 2.78
N GLN A 103 -18.67 4.14 4.00
CA GLN A 103 -19.79 4.20 4.95
C GLN A 103 -19.68 5.43 5.85
N TYR A 104 -20.76 6.22 5.86
CA TYR A 104 -21.12 7.21 6.86
C TYR A 104 -22.41 6.74 7.54
#